data_AF-A0A9C6TFZ6-F1
#
_entry.id   AF-A0A9C6TFZ6-F1
#
_cell.length_a   1.000
_cell.length_b   1.000
_cell.length_c   1.000
_cell.angle_alpha   90.00
_cell.angle_beta   90.00
_cell.angle_gamma   90.00
#
_symmetry.space_group_name_H-M   'P 1'
#
loop_
_entity.id
_entity.type
_entity.pdbx_description
1 polymer ?
#
loop_
_entity_poly.entity_id
_entity_poly.type
_entity_poly.pdbx_seq_one_letter_code
_entity_poly.pdbx_strand_id
1 'polypeptide(L)'
;MGPTEIPSQSTETIKIPTANYKFGATFIDHPKLMLLGRILTDGRLSARVKCDVSENLTLKANAQLMNEPHMSQGMVNFDYKIFMGNKIQTSHFT
;
A
#
# COMPACT_ATOMS: atom_id res chain seq x y z
N MET A 1 3.27 -2.08 15.91
CA MET A 1 4.60 -2.61 16.29
C MET A 1 4.93 -2.00 17.63
N GLY A 2 5.14 -2.82 18.67
CA GLY A 2 5.47 -2.37 20.02
C GLY A 2 6.92 -1.90 20.12
N PRO A 3 7.32 -1.29 21.25
CA PRO A 3 8.68 -0.78 21.45
C PRO A 3 9.71 -1.90 21.38
N THR A 4 10.82 -1.65 20.69
CA THR A 4 11.97 -2.56 20.60
C THR A 4 12.85 -2.39 21.82
N GLU A 5 13.10 -3.48 22.55
CA GLU A 5 13.99 -3.51 23.70
C GLU A 5 15.42 -3.86 23.24
N ILE A 6 16.39 -2.99 23.54
CA ILE A 6 17.82 -3.24 23.34
C ILE A 6 18.39 -3.65 24.71
N PRO A 7 19.16 -4.75 24.83
CA PRO A 7 19.72 -5.15 26.11
C PRO A 7 20.79 -4.16 26.57
N SER A 8 20.46 -3.34 27.57
CA SER A 8 21.42 -2.55 28.35
C SER A 8 21.96 -3.42 29.49
N GLN A 9 23.25 -3.28 29.83
CA GLN A 9 23.89 -3.93 30.99
C GLN A 9 23.40 -3.36 32.36
N SER A 10 22.22 -2.74 32.40
CA SER A 10 21.58 -2.25 33.61
C SER A 10 20.10 -2.69 33.63
N THR A 11 19.59 -3.05 34.81
CA THR A 11 18.27 -3.64 35.08
C THR A 11 17.06 -2.74 34.74
N GLU A 12 17.27 -1.60 34.07
CA GLU A 12 16.18 -0.72 33.64
C GLU A 12 15.96 -0.79 32.13
N THR A 13 14.79 -1.27 31.75
CA THR A 13 14.30 -1.23 30.37
C THR A 13 14.11 0.22 29.94
N ILE A 14 15.07 0.78 29.19
CA ILE A 14 14.95 2.10 28.58
C ILE A 14 13.93 2.01 27.44
N LYS A 15 12.68 2.38 27.72
CA LYS A 15 11.62 2.49 26.71
C LYS A 15 11.87 3.73 25.87
N ILE A 16 12.55 3.57 24.74
CA ILE A 16 12.69 4.65 23.75
C ILE A 16 11.32 4.84 23.09
N PRO A 17 10.65 5.99 23.24
CA PRO A 17 9.41 6.25 22.54
C PRO A 17 9.73 6.41 21.05
N THR A 18 9.60 5.33 20.27
CA THR A 18 9.69 5.39 18.81
C THR A 18 8.43 6.09 18.31
N ALA A 19 8.49 7.41 18.17
CA ALA A 19 7.41 8.17 17.58
C ALA A 19 7.21 7.71 16.13
N ASN A 20 6.06 7.10 15.86
CA ASN A 20 5.70 6.59 14.54
C ASN A 20 5.00 7.69 13.75
N TYR A 21 5.76 8.53 13.07
CA TYR A 21 5.19 9.56 12.22
C TYR A 21 4.85 8.99 10.84
N LYS A 22 3.64 9.32 10.37
CA LYS A 22 3.12 8.92 9.07
C LYS A 22 2.89 10.18 8.24
N PHE A 23 3.62 10.29 7.15
CA PHE A 23 3.40 11.34 6.16
C PHE A 23 2.79 10.71 4.92
N GLY A 24 1.85 11.40 4.30
CA GLY A 24 1.27 10.89 3.07
C GLY A 24 0.49 11.94 2.32
N ALA A 25 0.33 11.69 1.03
CA ALA A 25 -0.47 12.49 0.12
C ALA A 25 -1.53 11.59 -0.51
N THR A 26 -2.74 12.12 -0.63
CA THR A 26 -3.82 11.49 -1.38
C THR A 26 -4.26 12.46 -2.45
N PHE A 27 -4.23 12.02 -3.70
CA PHE A 27 -4.76 12.75 -4.84
C PHE A 27 -5.91 11.93 -5.43
N ILE A 28 -7.07 12.56 -5.55
CA ILE A 28 -8.28 11.93 -6.07
C ILE A 28 -8.79 12.83 -7.19
N ASP A 29 -8.69 12.32 -8.41
CA ASP A 29 -9.32 12.91 -9.59
C ASP A 29 -10.49 12.01 -9.98
N HIS A 30 -11.66 12.34 -9.45
CA HIS A 30 -12.85 11.51 -9.61
C HIS A 30 -13.37 11.58 -11.06
N PRO A 31 -13.73 10.45 -11.71
CA PRO A 31 -13.67 9.06 -11.28
C PRO A 31 -12.43 8.29 -11.78
N LYS A 32 -11.51 8.95 -12.49
CA LYS A 32 -10.52 8.28 -13.34
C LYS A 32 -9.26 7.87 -12.59
N LEU A 33 -8.89 8.54 -11.52
CA LEU A 33 -7.58 8.37 -10.91
C LEU A 33 -7.60 8.61 -9.40
N MET A 34 -6.97 7.69 -8.67
CA MET A 34 -6.69 7.82 -7.25
C MET A 34 -5.23 7.41 -7.00
N LEU A 35 -4.46 8.34 -6.45
CA LEU A 35 -3.08 8.14 -6.06
C LEU A 35 -2.96 8.35 -4.55
N LEU A 36 -2.28 7.43 -3.89
CA LEU A 36 -2.03 7.47 -2.47
C LEU A 36 -0.57 7.10 -2.23
N GLY A 37 0.20 8.01 -1.64
CA GLY A 37 1.56 7.73 -1.18
C GLY A 37 1.63 7.95 0.32
N ARG A 38 2.17 6.99 1.06
CA ARG A 38 2.41 7.09 2.50
C ARG A 38 3.82 6.63 2.80
N ILE A 39 4.51 7.35 3.66
CA ILE A 39 5.82 7.02 4.17
C ILE A 39 5.80 7.09 5.70
N LEU A 40 6.41 6.11 6.33
CA LEU A 40 6.64 6.06 7.76
C LEU A 40 8.10 6.44 8.03
N THR A 41 8.36 7.04 9.19
CA THR A 41 9.71 7.42 9.62
C THR A 41 10.65 6.23 9.88
N ASP A 42 10.12 5.01 9.88
CA ASP A 42 10.88 3.76 9.97
C ASP A 42 11.41 3.26 8.60
N GLY A 43 11.13 4.00 7.52
CA GLY A 43 11.55 3.66 6.15
C GLY A 43 10.51 2.87 5.35
N ARG A 44 9.33 2.59 5.91
CA ARG A 44 8.26 1.86 5.20
C ARG A 44 7.48 2.81 4.30
N LEU A 45 7.34 2.46 3.03
CA LEU A 45 6.57 3.19 2.03
C LEU A 45 5.38 2.35 1.56
N SER A 46 4.20 2.94 1.48
CA SER A 46 3.02 2.37 0.84
C SER A 46 2.53 3.30 -0.25
N ALA A 47 2.55 2.81 -1.49
CA ALA A 47 2.01 3.49 -2.65
C ALA A 47 0.82 2.70 -3.19
N ARG A 48 -0.27 3.39 -3.51
CA ARG A 48 -1.44 2.80 -4.15
C ARG A 48 -1.89 3.71 -5.28
N VAL A 49 -2.08 3.11 -6.44
CA VAL A 49 -2.55 3.73 -7.66
C VAL A 49 -3.80 2.98 -8.10
N LYS A 50 -4.88 3.70 -8.34
CA LYS A 50 -6.07 3.16 -8.98
C LYS A 50 -6.41 4.06 -10.15
N CYS A 51 -6.48 3.49 -11.34
CA CYS A 51 -6.83 4.19 -12.57
C CYS A 51 -8.03 3.47 -13.19
N ASP A 52 -9.14 4.18 -13.35
CA ASP A 52 -10.28 3.72 -14.12
C ASP A 52 -10.08 4.20 -15.56
N VAL A 53 -9.59 3.31 -16.43
CA VAL A 53 -9.25 3.62 -17.83
C VAL A 53 -10.52 3.73 -18.67
N SER A 54 -11.54 2.94 -18.35
CA SER A 54 -12.86 2.95 -19.00
C SER A 54 -13.91 2.42 -18.02
N GLU A 55 -15.20 2.54 -18.35
CA GLU A 55 -16.30 2.03 -17.51
C GLU A 55 -16.19 0.54 -17.17
N ASN A 56 -15.45 -0.20 -18.00
CA ASN A 56 -15.25 -1.64 -17.90
C ASN A 56 -13.81 -2.05 -17.57
N LEU A 57 -12.87 -1.12 -17.43
CA LEU A 57 -11.46 -1.44 -17.20
C LEU A 57 -10.91 -0.61 -16.03
N THR A 58 -10.56 -1.32 -14.96
CA THR A 58 -9.93 -0.73 -13.77
C THR A 58 -8.56 -1.34 -13.57
N LEU A 59 -7.55 -0.49 -13.47
CA LEU A 59 -6.20 -0.84 -13.07
C LEU A 59 -5.99 -0.43 -11.61
N LYS A 60 -5.46 -1.34 -10.79
CA LYS A 60 -5.03 -1.04 -9.43
C LYS A 60 -3.61 -1.55 -9.23
N ALA A 61 -2.70 -0.71 -8.80
CA ALA A 61 -1.38 -1.12 -8.36
C ALA A 61 -1.20 -0.73 -6.89
N ASN A 62 -0.68 -1.66 -6.09
CA ASN A 62 -0.32 -1.42 -4.70
C ASN A 62 1.14 -1.84 -4.55
N ALA A 63 1.98 -0.96 -4.03
CA ALA A 63 3.35 -1.25 -3.68
C ALA A 63 3.55 -0.95 -2.19
N GLN A 64 4.19 -1.88 -1.50
CA GLN A 64 4.62 -1.71 -0.12
C GLN A 64 6.10 -2.05 -0.07
N LEU A 65 6.92 -1.05 0.25
CA LEU A 65 8.34 -1.23 0.48
C LEU A 65 8.55 -1.22 1.99
N MET A 66 9.13 -2.29 2.50
CA MET A 66 9.55 -2.42 3.90
C MET A 66 11.07 -2.47 3.97
N ASN A 67 11.63 -2.03 5.09
CA ASN A 67 13.07 -1.95 5.31
C ASN A 67 13.69 -3.35 5.53
N GLU A 68 12.88 -4.32 5.94
CA GLU A 68 13.28 -5.71 6.08
C GLU A 68 13.60 -6.35 4.70
N PRO A 69 14.76 -7.04 4.57
CA PRO A 69 15.09 -7.78 3.36
C PRO A 69 13.98 -8.76 3.00
N HIS A 70 13.57 -8.79 1.72
CA HIS A 70 12.53 -9.66 1.15
C HIS A 70 11.07 -9.35 1.53
N MET A 71 10.79 -8.25 2.24
CA MET A 71 9.44 -7.86 2.62
C MET A 71 8.80 -6.79 1.71
N SER A 72 9.48 -6.38 0.64
CA SER A 72 8.88 -5.49 -0.37
C SER A 72 7.92 -6.27 -1.27
N GLN A 73 6.65 -5.86 -1.31
CA GLN A 73 5.64 -6.50 -2.13
C GLN A 73 4.98 -5.48 -3.04
N GLY A 74 4.92 -5.82 -4.34
CA GLY A 74 4.12 -5.12 -5.32
C GLY A 74 3.03 -6.05 -5.83
N MET A 75 1.80 -5.55 -5.87
CA MET A 75 0.65 -6.25 -6.46
C MET A 75 0.00 -5.34 -7.48
N VAL A 76 -0.16 -5.84 -8.69
CA VAL A 76 -0.86 -5.14 -9.77
C VAL A 76 -2.07 -5.98 -10.15
N ASN A 77 -3.25 -5.38 -10.08
CA ASN A 77 -4.51 -5.98 -10.44
C ASN A 77 -5.06 -5.27 -11.67
N PHE A 78 -5.40 -6.06 -12.67
CA PHE A 78 -6.12 -5.61 -13.85
C PHE A 78 -7.51 -6.23 -13.82
N ASP A 79 -8.53 -5.41 -13.57
CA ASP A 79 -9.93 -5.82 -13.59
C ASP A 79 -10.52 -5.40 -14.94
N TYR A 80 -10.81 -6.37 -15.83
CA TYR A 80 -11.52 -6.14 -17.08
C TYR A 80 -12.91 -6.78 -17.03
N LYS A 81 -13.95 -5.98 -17.27
CA LYS A 81 -15.34 -6.41 -17.41
C LYS A 81 -15.64 -6.58 -18.88
N ILE A 82 -15.66 -7.82 -19.36
CA ILE A 82 -16.11 -8.11 -20.73
C ILE A 82 -17.63 -8.23 -20.70
N PHE A 83 -18.32 -7.36 -21.42
CA PHE A 83 -19.75 -7.49 -21.67
C PHE A 83 -19.97 -8.48 -22.82
N MET A 84 -19.96 -9.77 -22.50
CA MET A 84 -20.45 -10.81 -23.41
C MET A 84 -21.90 -11.09 -23.01
N GLY A 85 -22.86 -10.64 -23.83
CA GLY A 85 -24.30 -10.95 -23.77
C GLY A 85 -24.86 -11.40 -22.41
N ASN A 86 -25.57 -10.51 -21.72
CA ASN A 86 -26.34 -10.78 -20.48
C ASN A 86 -25.60 -11.37 -19.27
N LYS A 87 -24.27 -11.52 -19.28
CA LYS A 87 -23.49 -11.87 -18.07
C LYS A 87 -22.20 -11.06 -17.97
N ILE A 88 -21.98 -10.43 -16.81
CA ILE A 88 -20.73 -9.74 -16.47
C ILE A 88 -19.77 -10.77 -15.85
N GLN A 89 -18.75 -11.17 -16.59
CA GLN A 89 -17.64 -11.97 -16.07
C GLN A 89 -16.50 -11.01 -15.69
N THR A 90 -16.17 -10.90 -14.41
CA THR A 90 -15.01 -10.11 -13.95
C THR A 90 -13.81 -11.04 -13.86
N SER A 91 -12.80 -10.85 -14.73
CA SER A 91 -11.56 -11.62 -14.67
C SER A 91 -10.53 -10.87 -13.84
N HIS A 92 -10.11 -11.49 -12.73
CA HIS A 92 -8.98 -11.03 -11.92
C HIS A 92 -7.71 -11.71 -12.43
N PHE A 93 -6.80 -10.95 -13.03
CA PHE A 93 -5.44 -11.44 -13.29
C PHE A 93 -4.54 -10.94 -12.15
N THR A 94 -3.93 -11.89 -11.44
CA THR A 94 -3.01 -11.70 -10.30
C THR A 94 -1.57 -11.80 -10.77
#